data_AF-Q9KIH6-F1
#
_entry.id   AF-Q9KIH6-F1
#
_cell.length_a   1.000
_cell.length_b   1.000
_cell.length_c   1.000
_cell.angle_alpha   90.00
_cell.angle_beta   90.00
_cell.angle_gamma   90.00
#
_symmetry.space_group_name_H-M   'P 1'
#
loop_
_entity.id
_entity.type
_entity.pdbx_description
1 polymer ?
#
loop_
_entity_poly.entity_id
_entity_poly.type
_entity_poly.pdbx_seq_one_letter_code
_entity_poly.pdbx_strand_id
1 'polypeptide(L)'
;EFPEAVTPAAEARGVKLTLHPDDPPRSLFGLPRIASTADDYAALFDAVPSQASGMCYCTGSLGVRADNDLPAIARRFAPRIHFAHLRATTREGDGRTFHESAHLDGDVDMVAVLRELVAEDRRRGSDESIVFRSDHGHRMLDDLKKVCYNPVTPGFGRMRGFAELRGILHALDAPPT
;
A
#
# COMPACT_ATOMS: atom_id res chain seq x y z
N GLU A 1 18.40 -11.03 -10.34
CA GLU A 1 19.68 -10.29 -10.19
C GLU A 1 19.66 -9.22 -9.09
N PHE A 2 19.03 -8.05 -9.28
CA PHE A 2 19.13 -6.97 -8.28
C PHE A 2 18.61 -7.36 -6.88
N PRO A 3 17.38 -7.90 -6.71
CA PRO A 3 16.89 -8.33 -5.40
C PRO A 3 17.78 -9.41 -4.75
N GLU A 4 18.30 -10.35 -5.54
CA GLU A 4 19.21 -11.41 -5.05
C GLU A 4 20.53 -10.83 -4.52
N ALA A 5 21.04 -9.77 -5.16
CA ALA A 5 22.29 -9.13 -4.77
C ALA A 5 22.17 -8.30 -3.48
N VAL A 6 21.04 -7.61 -3.28
CA VAL A 6 20.86 -6.68 -2.14
C VAL A 6 20.21 -7.32 -0.91
N THR A 7 19.37 -8.35 -1.09
CA THR A 7 18.63 -8.98 0.02
C THR A 7 19.53 -9.56 1.11
N PRO A 8 20.63 -10.29 0.81
CA PRO A 8 21.52 -10.82 1.85
C PRO A 8 22.12 -9.73 2.75
N ALA A 9 22.45 -8.57 2.18
CA ALA A 9 23.00 -7.45 2.94
C ALA A 9 21.97 -6.78 3.85
N ALA A 10 20.70 -6.74 3.41
CA ALA A 10 19.58 -6.26 4.23
C ALA A 10 19.27 -7.23 5.37
N GLU A 11 19.19 -8.53 5.07
CA GLU A 11 18.95 -9.60 6.05
C GLU A 11 20.02 -9.61 7.16
N ALA A 12 21.31 -9.53 6.79
CA ALA A 12 22.42 -9.47 7.75
C ALA A 12 22.38 -8.26 8.69
N ARG A 13 21.60 -7.22 8.35
CA ARG A 13 21.43 -5.99 9.14
C ARG A 13 20.05 -5.90 9.80
N GLY A 14 19.21 -6.92 9.68
CA GLY A 14 17.83 -6.89 10.15
C GLY A 14 16.94 -5.89 9.42
N VAL A 15 17.33 -5.43 8.22
CA VAL A 15 16.56 -4.48 7.40
C VAL A 15 15.55 -5.24 6.56
N LYS A 16 14.32 -4.73 6.50
CA LYS A 16 13.26 -5.23 5.61
C LYS A 16 13.17 -4.33 4.38
N LEU A 17 13.41 -4.89 3.21
CA LEU A 17 13.19 -4.25 1.92
C LEU A 17 11.70 -4.37 1.56
N THR A 18 11.12 -3.28 1.07
CA THR A 18 9.69 -3.25 0.70
C THR A 18 9.51 -2.74 -0.72
N LEU A 19 9.21 -3.64 -1.65
CA LEU A 19 8.96 -3.27 -3.05
C LEU A 19 7.58 -2.62 -3.17
N HIS A 20 7.56 -1.35 -3.58
CA HIS A 20 6.33 -0.64 -3.93
C HIS A 20 5.81 -1.11 -5.29
N PRO A 21 4.47 -1.27 -5.45
CA PRO A 21 3.90 -1.66 -6.73
C PRO A 21 4.06 -0.57 -7.79
N ASP A 22 3.89 -0.97 -9.02
CA ASP A 22 3.75 -0.08 -10.15
C ASP A 22 2.53 0.85 -10.00
N ASP A 23 2.67 2.14 -10.32
CA ASP A 23 1.58 3.12 -10.30
C ASP A 23 1.50 3.93 -11.61
N PRO A 24 0.52 3.69 -12.50
CA PRO A 24 -0.52 2.65 -12.42
C PRO A 24 0.03 1.21 -12.66
N PRO A 25 -0.63 0.15 -12.15
CA PRO A 25 -0.18 -1.25 -12.18
C PRO A 25 -0.48 -1.92 -13.53
N ARG A 26 0.04 -1.33 -14.61
CA ARG A 26 -0.09 -1.79 -15.99
C ARG A 26 1.02 -1.22 -16.86
N SER A 27 1.37 -1.91 -17.93
CA SER A 27 2.32 -1.40 -18.92
C SER A 27 1.87 -0.06 -19.52
N LEU A 28 2.81 0.87 -19.64
CA LEU A 28 2.62 2.18 -20.25
C LEU A 28 3.72 2.42 -21.27
N PHE A 29 3.37 3.07 -22.38
CA PHE A 29 4.33 3.48 -23.42
C PHE A 29 5.19 2.33 -23.98
N GLY A 30 4.65 1.10 -24.00
CA GLY A 30 5.38 -0.10 -24.45
C GLY A 30 6.40 -0.63 -23.46
N LEU A 31 6.47 -0.08 -22.24
CA LEU A 31 7.41 -0.53 -21.21
C LEU A 31 6.77 -1.57 -20.28
N PRO A 32 7.52 -2.62 -19.90
CA PRO A 32 7.05 -3.60 -18.92
C PRO A 32 6.96 -2.98 -17.53
N ARG A 33 6.04 -3.53 -16.74
CA ARG A 33 5.81 -3.22 -15.33
C ARG A 33 5.58 -4.56 -14.63
N ILE A 34 6.35 -4.84 -13.58
CA ILE A 34 6.61 -6.20 -13.05
C ILE A 34 6.28 -6.34 -11.56
N ALA A 35 5.57 -5.38 -10.98
CA ALA A 35 5.07 -5.38 -9.62
C ALA A 35 3.63 -4.84 -9.64
N SER A 36 2.78 -5.42 -10.49
CA SER A 36 1.45 -4.90 -10.81
C SER A 36 0.31 -5.82 -10.31
N THR A 37 0.58 -7.11 -10.11
CA THR A 37 -0.42 -8.14 -9.77
C THR A 37 0.06 -9.03 -8.63
N ALA A 38 -0.87 -9.83 -8.08
CA ALA A 38 -0.53 -10.86 -7.10
C ALA A 38 0.52 -11.85 -7.63
N ASP A 39 0.44 -12.19 -8.92
CA ASP A 39 1.33 -13.18 -9.53
C ASP A 39 2.74 -12.63 -9.76
N ASP A 40 2.86 -11.34 -10.06
CA ASP A 40 4.15 -10.66 -10.11
C ASP A 40 4.87 -10.73 -8.75
N TYR A 41 4.15 -10.43 -7.66
CA TYR A 41 4.69 -10.54 -6.30
C TYR A 41 5.02 -11.98 -5.91
N ALA A 42 4.20 -12.96 -6.33
CA ALA A 42 4.51 -14.37 -6.12
C ALA A 42 5.83 -14.75 -6.80
N ALA A 43 5.99 -14.40 -8.08
CA ALA A 43 7.22 -14.67 -8.82
C ALA A 43 8.45 -14.02 -8.19
N LEU A 44 8.31 -12.78 -7.69
CA LEU A 44 9.38 -12.07 -6.97
C LEU A 44 9.78 -12.77 -5.68
N PHE A 45 8.81 -13.24 -4.89
CA PHE A 45 9.07 -13.94 -3.63
C PHE A 45 9.57 -15.37 -3.83
N ASP A 46 9.17 -16.03 -4.92
CA ASP A 46 9.71 -17.33 -5.31
C ASP A 46 11.17 -17.20 -5.75
N ALA A 47 11.52 -16.13 -6.47
CA ALA A 47 12.90 -15.86 -6.87
C ALA A 47 13.80 -15.48 -5.68
N VAL A 48 13.28 -14.73 -4.70
CA VAL A 48 14.03 -14.33 -3.49
C VAL A 48 13.23 -14.64 -2.22
N PRO A 49 13.34 -15.86 -1.66
CA PRO A 49 12.48 -16.32 -0.57
C PRO A 49 12.84 -15.76 0.82
N SER A 50 13.88 -14.93 0.96
CA SER A 50 14.27 -14.34 2.25
C SER A 50 13.22 -13.36 2.79
N GLN A 51 12.93 -13.40 4.10
CA GLN A 51 11.97 -12.51 4.79
C GLN A 51 12.37 -11.03 4.77
N ALA A 52 13.63 -10.74 4.46
CA ALA A 52 14.09 -9.37 4.20
C ALA A 52 13.59 -8.83 2.85
N SER A 53 13.18 -9.69 1.91
CA SER A 53 12.48 -9.29 0.68
C SER A 53 10.98 -9.29 0.93
N GLY A 54 10.39 -8.10 0.98
CA GLY A 54 8.97 -7.89 1.25
C GLY A 54 8.31 -6.86 0.34
N MET A 55 7.07 -6.52 0.68
CA MET A 55 6.19 -5.67 -0.09
C MET A 55 5.88 -4.38 0.66
N CYS A 56 5.91 -3.25 -0.07
CA CYS A 56 5.16 -2.07 0.34
C CYS A 56 3.75 -2.22 -0.25
N TYR A 57 2.79 -2.57 0.60
CA TYR A 57 1.42 -2.85 0.19
C TYR A 57 0.67 -1.53 -0.06
N CYS A 58 0.68 -1.06 -1.30
CA CYS A 58 -0.03 0.15 -1.69
C CYS A 58 -1.39 -0.16 -2.32
N THR A 59 -2.42 0.01 -1.51
CA THR A 59 -3.83 -0.15 -1.90
C THR A 59 -4.23 0.79 -3.04
N GLY A 60 -3.76 2.04 -3.01
CA GLY A 60 -4.08 3.02 -4.03
C GLY A 60 -3.54 2.66 -5.41
N SER A 61 -2.31 2.13 -5.48
CA SER A 61 -1.69 1.72 -6.74
C SER A 61 -2.28 0.40 -7.22
N LEU A 62 -2.27 -0.66 -6.39
CA LEU A 62 -2.79 -1.97 -6.79
C LEU A 62 -4.30 -1.94 -7.10
N GLY A 63 -5.05 -1.06 -6.42
CA GLY A 63 -6.49 -0.89 -6.60
C GLY A 63 -6.90 -0.18 -7.89
N VAL A 64 -5.96 0.38 -8.66
CA VAL A 64 -6.28 1.00 -9.96
C VAL A 64 -6.87 -0.01 -10.95
N ARG A 65 -6.57 -1.31 -10.80
CA ARG A 65 -7.12 -2.37 -11.64
C ARG A 65 -8.13 -3.22 -10.87
N ALA A 66 -9.28 -3.48 -11.49
CA ALA A 66 -10.42 -4.13 -10.83
C ALA A 66 -10.22 -5.63 -10.57
N ASP A 67 -9.28 -6.26 -11.25
CA ASP A 67 -8.94 -7.68 -11.12
C ASP A 67 -7.94 -7.97 -9.99
N ASN A 68 -7.40 -6.94 -9.33
CA ASN A 68 -6.66 -7.11 -8.09
C ASN A 68 -7.64 -7.13 -6.90
N ASP A 69 -7.88 -8.31 -6.34
CA ASP A 69 -8.56 -8.47 -5.05
C ASP A 69 -7.61 -8.07 -3.92
N LEU A 70 -7.77 -6.83 -3.44
CA LEU A 70 -6.87 -6.24 -2.44
C LEU A 70 -6.87 -7.04 -1.12
N PRO A 71 -8.01 -7.34 -0.47
CA PRO A 71 -8.02 -8.20 0.72
C PRO A 71 -7.39 -9.58 0.48
N ALA A 72 -7.61 -10.22 -0.67
CA ALA A 72 -6.97 -11.50 -0.96
C ALA A 72 -5.45 -11.38 -1.12
N ILE A 73 -4.94 -10.33 -1.78
CA ILE A 73 -3.51 -10.05 -1.87
C ILE A 73 -2.91 -9.81 -0.48
N ALA A 74 -3.58 -8.98 0.34
CA ALA A 74 -3.15 -8.71 1.72
C ALA A 74 -3.07 -10.00 2.53
N ARG A 75 -4.09 -10.86 2.46
CA ARG A 75 -4.13 -12.16 3.15
C ARG A 75 -3.02 -13.10 2.66
N ARG A 76 -2.81 -13.19 1.34
CA ARG A 76 -1.82 -14.10 0.72
C ARG A 76 -0.40 -13.72 1.08
N PHE A 77 -0.08 -12.42 1.07
CA PHE A 77 1.28 -11.93 1.28
C PHE A 77 1.50 -11.25 2.63
N ALA A 78 0.54 -11.36 3.56
CA ALA A 78 0.58 -10.71 4.87
C ALA A 78 1.94 -10.82 5.58
N PRO A 79 2.57 -12.01 5.68
CA PRO A 79 3.89 -12.15 6.33
C PRO A 79 5.04 -11.37 5.68
N ARG A 80 4.87 -10.95 4.42
CA ARG A 80 5.84 -10.19 3.63
C ARG A 80 5.54 -8.69 3.57
N ILE A 81 4.41 -8.24 4.10
CA ILE A 81 4.04 -6.83 4.13
C ILE A 81 4.71 -6.18 5.33
N HIS A 82 5.74 -5.36 5.09
CA HIS A 82 6.43 -4.63 6.17
C HIS A 82 6.09 -3.14 6.18
N PHE A 83 5.50 -2.64 5.10
CA PHE A 83 5.04 -1.27 4.97
C PHE A 83 3.75 -1.21 4.15
N ALA A 84 2.82 -0.33 4.51
CA ALA A 84 1.56 -0.17 3.77
C ALA A 84 1.26 1.29 3.45
N HIS A 85 0.84 1.53 2.21
CA HIS A 85 0.21 2.77 1.79
C HIS A 85 -1.29 2.52 1.72
N LEU A 86 -2.03 3.17 2.62
CA LEU A 86 -3.47 3.02 2.76
C LEU A 86 -4.15 4.27 2.22
N ARG A 87 -4.56 4.22 0.95
CA ARG A 87 -5.32 5.27 0.25
C ARG A 87 -6.23 4.60 -0.77
N ALA A 88 -7.15 5.36 -1.36
CA ALA A 88 -8.08 4.83 -2.35
C ALA A 88 -8.05 5.67 -3.63
N THR A 89 -8.25 4.99 -4.75
CA THR A 89 -8.54 5.61 -6.06
C THR A 89 -9.94 5.21 -6.50
N THR A 90 -10.55 5.98 -7.39
CA THR A 90 -11.81 5.63 -8.06
C THR A 90 -11.56 5.58 -9.55
N ARG A 91 -11.89 4.46 -10.18
CA ARG A 91 -11.91 4.28 -11.63
C ARG A 91 -13.11 4.98 -12.24
N GLU A 92 -12.91 5.53 -13.42
CA GLU A 92 -13.97 6.14 -14.21
C GLU A 92 -14.51 5.14 -15.26
N GLY A 93 -15.48 5.57 -16.07
CA GLY A 93 -16.28 4.67 -16.92
C GLY A 93 -15.52 3.84 -17.95
N ASP A 94 -14.27 4.16 -18.26
CA ASP A 94 -13.40 3.39 -19.16
C ASP A 94 -12.59 2.28 -18.45
N GLY A 95 -12.67 2.20 -17.12
CA GLY A 95 -11.93 1.26 -16.28
C GLY A 95 -10.41 1.47 -16.26
N ARG A 96 -9.90 2.56 -16.85
CA ARG A 96 -8.47 2.87 -16.96
C ARG A 96 -8.12 4.25 -16.42
N THR A 97 -8.96 5.23 -16.69
CA THR A 97 -8.93 6.55 -16.08
C THR A 97 -9.33 6.41 -14.63
N PHE A 98 -8.60 7.08 -13.75
CA PHE A 98 -8.86 7.08 -12.31
C PHE A 98 -8.38 8.39 -11.71
N HIS A 99 -8.90 8.69 -10.52
CA HIS A 99 -8.44 9.79 -9.70
C HIS A 99 -8.24 9.34 -8.25
N GLU A 100 -7.48 10.13 -7.49
CA GLU A 100 -7.35 9.94 -6.04
C GLU A 100 -8.68 10.26 -5.36
N SER A 101 -9.13 9.37 -4.48
CA SER A 101 -10.41 9.50 -3.77
C SER A 101 -10.18 9.76 -2.29
N ALA A 102 -11.24 10.13 -1.57
CA ALA A 102 -11.18 10.10 -0.11
C ALA A 102 -10.94 8.64 0.33
N HIS A 103 -10.22 8.45 1.44
CA HIS A 103 -9.68 7.14 1.82
C HIS A 103 -10.74 6.06 2.00
N LEU A 104 -11.98 6.44 2.30
CA LEU A 104 -13.11 5.54 2.52
C LEU A 104 -14.17 5.56 1.40
N ASP A 105 -14.04 6.43 0.40
CA ASP A 105 -15.04 6.64 -0.65
C ASP A 105 -14.57 6.18 -2.05
N GLY A 106 -13.44 5.47 -2.12
CA GLY A 106 -12.89 4.93 -3.37
C GLY A 106 -13.26 3.47 -3.65
N ASP A 107 -12.61 2.88 -4.64
CA ASP A 107 -12.80 1.49 -5.04
C ASP A 107 -12.20 0.46 -4.05
N VAL A 108 -11.51 0.93 -3.02
CA VAL A 108 -10.83 0.09 -2.03
C VAL A 108 -11.78 -0.17 -0.85
N ASP A 109 -12.08 -1.45 -0.57
CA ASP A 109 -12.67 -1.84 0.71
C ASP A 109 -11.61 -1.76 1.82
N MET A 110 -11.45 -0.54 2.36
CA MET A 110 -10.41 -0.24 3.36
C MET A 110 -10.63 -1.00 4.66
N VAL A 111 -11.88 -1.32 5.01
CA VAL A 111 -12.20 -2.10 6.22
C VAL A 111 -11.75 -3.54 6.06
N ALA A 112 -12.03 -4.16 4.90
CA ALA A 112 -11.57 -5.50 4.61
C ALA A 112 -10.04 -5.58 4.56
N VAL A 113 -9.38 -4.62 3.89
CA VAL A 113 -7.90 -4.56 3.86
C VAL A 113 -7.32 -4.45 5.27
N LEU A 114 -7.79 -3.49 6.07
CA LEU A 114 -7.27 -3.29 7.43
C LEU A 114 -7.51 -4.51 8.32
N ARG A 115 -8.63 -5.23 8.13
CA ARG A 115 -8.89 -6.48 8.86
C ARG A 115 -7.81 -7.53 8.59
N GLU A 116 -7.36 -7.68 7.35
CA GLU A 116 -6.29 -8.63 7.01
C GLU A 116 -4.94 -8.19 7.57
N LEU A 117 -4.62 -6.90 7.48
CA LEU A 117 -3.37 -6.37 8.04
C LEU A 117 -3.32 -6.50 9.57
N VAL A 118 -4.42 -6.16 10.27
CA VAL A 118 -4.53 -6.33 11.73
C VAL A 118 -4.45 -7.82 12.12
N ALA A 119 -5.08 -8.71 11.35
CA ALA A 119 -5.01 -10.14 11.62
C ALA A 119 -3.59 -10.68 11.52
N GLU A 120 -2.77 -10.13 10.63
CA GLU A 120 -1.35 -10.45 10.54
C GLU A 120 -0.54 -9.79 11.67
N ASP A 121 -0.77 -8.51 11.94
CA ASP A 121 -0.05 -7.77 12.98
C ASP A 121 -0.20 -8.43 14.37
N ARG A 122 -1.39 -8.97 14.67
CA ARG A 122 -1.66 -9.75 15.90
C ARG A 122 -0.84 -11.03 16.03
N ARG A 123 -0.30 -11.58 14.92
CA ARG A 123 0.57 -12.76 14.95
C ARG A 123 2.03 -12.39 15.15
N ARG A 124 2.39 -11.14 14.89
CA ARG A 124 3.77 -10.64 14.95
C ARG A 124 4.13 -10.22 16.37
N GLY A 125 5.44 -10.16 16.63
CA GLY A 125 5.95 -9.48 17.82
C GLY A 125 5.74 -7.97 17.74
N SER A 126 5.74 -7.27 18.88
CA SER A 126 5.57 -5.81 18.95
C SER A 126 6.58 -5.04 18.08
N ASP A 127 7.78 -5.59 17.91
CA ASP A 127 8.88 -4.95 17.18
C ASP A 127 8.83 -5.23 15.67
N GLU A 128 7.83 -5.99 15.19
CA GLU A 128 7.66 -6.39 13.79
C GLU A 128 6.35 -5.90 13.18
N SER A 129 5.71 -4.91 13.81
CA SER A 129 4.42 -4.38 13.38
C SER A 129 4.46 -3.82 11.96
N ILE A 130 3.36 -3.94 11.23
CA ILE A 130 3.21 -3.35 9.89
C ILE A 130 3.12 -1.83 10.02
N VAL A 131 4.16 -1.13 9.57
CA VAL A 131 4.14 0.33 9.50
C VAL A 131 3.21 0.75 8.35
N PHE A 132 2.41 1.80 8.54
CA PHE A 132 1.57 2.33 7.47
C PHE A 132 1.53 3.85 7.42
N ARG A 133 1.13 4.39 6.26
CA ARG A 133 0.77 5.80 6.10
C ARG A 133 -0.46 5.95 5.22
N SER A 134 -1.15 7.08 5.36
CA SER A 134 -2.30 7.46 4.52
C SER A 134 -1.92 7.79 3.07
N ASP A 135 -0.62 7.80 2.77
CA ASP A 135 -0.02 8.08 1.46
C ASP A 135 -0.38 9.45 0.86
N HIS A 136 -1.40 9.52 0.00
CA HIS A 136 -1.85 10.75 -0.66
C HIS A 136 -3.03 11.39 0.08
N GLY A 137 -3.37 12.63 -0.28
CA GLY A 137 -4.57 13.28 0.23
C GLY A 137 -5.02 14.43 -0.66
N HIS A 138 -6.31 14.76 -0.61
CA HIS A 138 -6.85 15.90 -1.36
C HIS A 138 -6.34 17.22 -0.82
N ARG A 139 -6.11 18.19 -1.72
CA ARG A 139 -5.93 19.58 -1.32
C ARG A 139 -7.27 20.11 -0.81
N MET A 140 -7.28 20.61 0.41
CA MET A 140 -8.47 21.14 1.07
C MET A 140 -8.07 22.21 2.08
N LEU A 141 -9.06 22.98 2.54
CA LEU A 141 -8.86 24.03 3.55
C LEU A 141 -7.73 24.99 3.11
N ASP A 142 -6.83 25.38 4.00
CA ASP A 142 -5.77 26.33 3.67
C ASP A 142 -4.72 25.77 2.69
N ASP A 143 -4.66 24.46 2.48
CA ASP A 143 -3.76 23.89 1.46
C ASP A 143 -4.18 24.28 0.03
N LEU A 144 -5.42 24.75 -0.19
CA LEU A 144 -5.86 25.32 -1.47
C LEU A 144 -5.21 26.68 -1.77
N LYS A 145 -4.87 27.45 -0.72
CA LYS A 145 -4.28 28.79 -0.83
C LYS A 145 -2.74 28.75 -0.88
N LYS A 146 -2.13 27.65 -0.42
CA LYS A 146 -0.67 27.47 -0.43
C LYS A 146 -0.18 27.06 -1.81
N VAL A 147 1.04 27.46 -2.14
CA VAL A 147 1.79 26.85 -3.24
C VAL A 147 2.22 25.46 -2.77
N CYS A 148 1.49 24.42 -3.20
CA CYS A 148 1.87 23.03 -2.96
C CYS A 148 2.81 22.59 -4.08
N TYR A 149 4.11 22.51 -3.79
CA TYR A 149 5.11 21.97 -4.72
C TYR A 149 4.96 20.46 -4.92
N ASN A 150 4.40 19.75 -3.93
CA ASN A 150 4.04 18.35 -4.05
C ASN A 150 2.51 18.22 -4.18
N PRO A 151 1.98 17.81 -5.35
CA PRO A 151 0.55 17.79 -5.62
C PRO A 151 -0.21 16.73 -4.81
N VAL A 152 0.48 15.71 -4.29
CA VAL A 152 -0.16 14.54 -3.64
C VAL A 152 0.05 14.48 -2.13
N THR A 153 0.86 15.38 -1.53
CA THR A 153 1.13 15.39 -0.09
C THR A 153 0.67 16.67 0.65
N PRO A 154 -0.57 17.16 0.46
CA PRO A 154 -1.09 18.21 1.33
C PRO A 154 -1.13 17.75 2.79
N GLY A 155 -1.11 18.70 3.72
CA GLY A 155 -1.15 18.42 5.15
C GLY A 155 -2.53 17.97 5.58
N PHE A 156 -3.58 18.71 5.21
CA PHE A 156 -4.94 18.46 5.69
C PHE A 156 -5.55 17.19 5.12
N GLY A 157 -5.44 16.95 3.81
CA GLY A 157 -6.01 15.75 3.19
C GLY A 157 -5.43 14.46 3.75
N ARG A 158 -4.11 14.41 3.96
CA ARG A 158 -3.45 13.24 4.56
C ARG A 158 -3.80 13.08 6.04
N MET A 159 -3.89 14.18 6.79
CA MET A 159 -4.31 14.14 8.19
C MET A 159 -5.74 13.58 8.32
N ARG A 160 -6.67 14.01 7.47
CA ARG A 160 -8.03 13.46 7.39
C ARG A 160 -7.99 11.96 7.12
N GLY A 161 -7.30 11.53 6.06
CA GLY A 161 -7.20 10.12 5.70
C GLY A 161 -6.57 9.27 6.81
N PHE A 162 -5.53 9.78 7.47
CA PHE A 162 -4.93 9.10 8.61
C PHE A 162 -5.90 8.97 9.79
N ALA A 163 -6.71 9.99 10.07
CA ALA A 163 -7.75 9.92 11.10
C ALA A 163 -8.86 8.90 10.76
N GLU A 164 -9.28 8.82 9.50
CA GLU A 164 -10.24 7.82 9.01
C GLU A 164 -9.72 6.39 9.21
N LEU A 165 -8.46 6.13 8.84
CA LEU A 165 -7.80 4.83 9.05
C LEU A 165 -7.68 4.48 10.53
N ARG A 166 -7.31 5.45 11.38
CA ARG A 166 -7.27 5.27 12.84
C ARG A 166 -8.62 4.89 13.40
N GLY A 167 -9.71 5.49 12.90
CA GLY A 167 -11.07 5.16 13.30
C GLY A 167 -11.41 3.69 13.03
N ILE A 168 -11.07 3.18 11.85
CA ILE A 168 -11.27 1.76 11.52
C ILE A 168 -10.43 0.87 12.43
N LEU A 169 -9.15 1.20 12.64
CA LEU A 169 -8.27 0.45 13.54
C LEU A 169 -8.81 0.39 14.98
N HIS A 170 -9.34 1.50 15.50
CA HIS A 170 -10.03 1.50 16.79
C HIS A 170 -11.25 0.58 16.80
N ALA A 171 -12.08 0.60 15.75
CA ALA A 171 -13.25 -0.28 15.65
C ALA A 171 -12.89 -1.76 15.49
N LEU A 172 -11.67 -2.07 15.03
CA LEU A 172 -11.14 -3.42 14.91
C LEU A 172 -10.40 -3.89 16.18
N ASP A 173 -10.45 -3.13 17.28
CA ASP A 173 -9.69 -3.37 18.52
C ASP A 173 -8.17 -3.50 18.27
N ALA A 174 -7.63 -2.61 17.44
CA ALA A 174 -6.21 -2.54 17.11
C ALA A 174 -5.74 -1.07 17.02
N PRO A 175 -5.90 -0.26 18.08
CA PRO A 175 -5.50 1.14 18.05
C PRO A 175 -3.99 1.25 17.78
N PRO A 176 -3.56 2.13 16.85
CA PRO A 176 -2.14 2.34 16.62
C PRO A 176 -1.50 2.96 17.87
N THR A 177 -0.35 2.39 18.28
CA THR A 177 0.45 2.82 19.42
C THR A 177 1.26 4.08 19.14
#